data_AF-A0A3S4PWR4-F1
#
_entry.id   AF-A0A3S4PWR4-F1
#
_cell.length_a   1.000
_cell.length_b   1.000
_cell.length_c   1.000
_cell.angle_alpha   90.00
_cell.angle_beta   90.00
_cell.angle_gamma   90.00
#
_symmetry.space_group_name_H-M   'P 1'
#
loop_
_entity.id
_entity.type
_entity.pdbx_description
1 polymer ?
#
loop_
_entity_poly.entity_id
_entity_poly.type
_entity_poly.pdbx_seq_one_letter_code
_entity_poly.pdbx_strand_id
1 'polypeptide(L)'
;MASKKKAASEEVVTAYKGFKQDLTCRDYQFEIGGTYKHEGEVEACSSGFHSCEYPLDVFGYYAPGESRFAIVKASGQLSRHDDDSKIASATLVVEAEISMPTMISRALDWIMSKVDKSVEQTVVGGTASNTGNQSAASNTGDYSAASNTGYQSAASNTGNRSAASNTGNRSAASNTGYQSAASNTGNQSAASNTGYQSAASNTGYQSAASNTGDYSAASNTGYQSAASNTGNRSAASNTGNRSAASNTGNQSAASNTGDYSAASNTGDYSAASNTGNQSAASNTGNQSAASNTGYQSAASNTGNQSAASNTGYQSAAEVSGKESVAASLGIEGRARASAGSAIVLCHRDDEGRLIHVRASKVGENGVEPDTWYQLNAEGEFVEFDE
;
A
#
# COMPACT_ATOMS: atom_id res chain seq x y z
N MET A 1 -87.17 48.05 12.03
CA MET A 1 -85.93 48.08 12.84
C MET A 1 -84.76 47.88 11.89
N ALA A 2 -83.89 48.90 11.75
CA ALA A 2 -82.76 48.86 10.84
C ALA A 2 -81.69 47.90 11.39
N SER A 3 -81.35 46.87 10.59
CA SER A 3 -80.27 45.94 10.88
C SER A 3 -78.93 46.69 10.84
N LYS A 4 -78.25 46.79 11.99
CA LYS A 4 -76.86 47.25 12.05
C LYS A 4 -75.97 46.20 11.38
N LYS A 5 -75.56 46.47 10.15
CA LYS A 5 -74.48 45.76 9.45
C LYS A 5 -73.22 45.80 10.33
N LYS A 6 -72.76 44.64 10.78
CA LYS A 6 -71.45 44.43 11.41
C LYS A 6 -70.38 44.80 10.37
N ALA A 7 -69.54 45.79 10.67
CA ALA A 7 -68.42 46.15 9.81
C ALA A 7 -67.51 44.91 9.67
N ALA A 8 -67.29 44.46 8.43
CA ALA A 8 -66.34 43.40 8.15
C ALA A 8 -64.94 43.89 8.50
N SER A 9 -64.15 43.09 9.22
CA SER A 9 -62.73 43.35 9.39
C SER A 9 -62.06 43.29 8.02
N GLU A 10 -61.43 44.39 7.58
CA GLU A 10 -60.71 44.42 6.31
C GLU A 10 -59.57 43.40 6.34
N GLU A 11 -59.50 42.55 5.31
CA GLU A 11 -58.41 41.59 5.14
C GLU A 11 -57.09 42.34 4.92
N VAL A 12 -56.05 41.96 5.66
CA VAL A 12 -54.69 42.51 5.51
C VAL A 12 -53.75 41.35 5.18
N VAL A 13 -53.14 41.41 4.01
CA VAL A 13 -52.28 40.37 3.46
C VAL A 13 -50.83 40.85 3.47
N THR A 14 -49.92 39.98 3.90
CA THR A 14 -48.48 40.24 3.74
C THR A 14 -48.09 39.77 2.34
N ALA A 15 -47.58 40.69 1.53
CA ALA A 15 -47.17 40.42 0.17
C ALA A 15 -45.79 41.03 -0.12
N TYR A 16 -45.29 40.78 -1.32
CA TYR A 16 -43.98 41.20 -1.79
C TYR A 16 -44.16 42.01 -3.06
N LYS A 17 -43.47 43.15 -3.15
CA LYS A 17 -43.57 44.04 -4.30
C LYS A 17 -42.21 44.38 -4.84
N GLY A 18 -42.06 44.26 -6.16
CA GLY A 18 -40.92 44.80 -6.91
C GLY A 18 -41.18 46.23 -7.37
N PHE A 19 -40.10 46.99 -7.45
CA PHE A 19 -40.06 48.36 -7.95
C PHE A 19 -38.82 48.55 -8.84
N LYS A 20 -38.83 49.58 -9.68
CA LYS A 20 -37.58 50.07 -10.30
C LYS A 20 -36.62 50.59 -9.21
N GLN A 21 -35.35 50.80 -9.56
CA GLN A 21 -34.32 51.29 -8.62
C GLN A 21 -34.70 52.59 -7.90
N ASP A 22 -35.42 53.46 -8.60
CA ASP A 22 -35.95 54.73 -8.08
C ASP A 22 -37.25 54.57 -7.27
N LEU A 23 -37.68 53.34 -6.94
CA LEU A 23 -38.95 53.01 -6.27
C LEU A 23 -40.22 53.39 -7.05
N THR A 24 -40.12 53.55 -8.38
CA THR A 24 -41.30 53.75 -9.22
C THR A 24 -41.96 52.42 -9.62
N CYS A 25 -43.28 52.45 -9.78
CA CYS A 25 -44.07 51.40 -10.40
C CYS A 25 -45.26 52.03 -11.14
N ARG A 26 -45.31 51.86 -12.48
CA ARG A 26 -46.21 52.61 -13.37
C ARG A 26 -46.05 54.12 -13.12
N ASP A 27 -47.16 54.83 -12.89
CA ASP A 27 -47.20 56.28 -12.70
C ASP A 27 -47.09 56.70 -11.21
N TYR A 28 -46.71 55.77 -10.33
CA TYR A 28 -46.61 56.02 -8.89
C TYR A 28 -45.16 55.96 -8.40
N GLN A 29 -44.80 56.93 -7.58
CA GLN A 29 -43.56 57.00 -6.81
C GLN A 29 -43.82 56.45 -5.39
N PHE A 30 -43.11 55.40 -5.01
CA PHE A 30 -43.22 54.80 -3.68
C PHE A 30 -42.05 55.18 -2.78
N GLU A 31 -42.28 55.09 -1.47
CA GLU A 31 -41.30 55.30 -0.41
C GLU A 31 -41.48 54.20 0.65
N ILE A 32 -40.36 53.78 1.25
CA ILE A 32 -40.38 52.82 2.36
C ILE A 32 -41.05 53.49 3.57
N GLY A 33 -42.02 52.81 4.18
CA GLY A 33 -42.91 53.34 5.21
C GLY A 33 -44.17 54.03 4.67
N GLY A 34 -44.27 54.24 3.36
CA GLY A 34 -45.38 54.95 2.74
C GLY A 34 -46.68 54.13 2.68
N THR A 35 -47.82 54.83 2.73
CA THR A 35 -49.17 54.26 2.56
C THR A 35 -49.85 54.87 1.35
N TYR A 36 -50.36 54.02 0.46
CA TYR A 36 -50.92 54.43 -0.83
C TYR A 36 -52.33 53.90 -1.00
N LYS A 37 -53.21 54.70 -1.60
CA LYS A 37 -54.61 54.36 -1.88
C LYS A 37 -54.92 54.52 -3.38
N HIS A 38 -55.58 53.52 -3.94
CA HIS A 38 -56.05 53.49 -5.31
C HIS A 38 -57.52 53.91 -5.31
N GLU A 39 -57.86 54.83 -6.22
CA GLU A 39 -59.22 55.30 -6.44
C GLU A 39 -59.83 54.54 -7.63
N GLY A 40 -60.92 53.81 -7.41
CA GLY A 40 -61.59 53.00 -8.43
C GLY A 40 -61.68 51.52 -8.09
N GLU A 41 -62.27 50.73 -8.99
CA GLU A 41 -62.37 49.27 -8.82
C GLU A 41 -60.99 48.62 -8.98
N VAL A 42 -60.69 47.68 -8.08
CA VAL A 42 -59.42 46.94 -8.07
C VAL A 42 -59.59 45.62 -8.81
N GLU A 43 -58.89 45.48 -9.93
CA GLU A 43 -58.88 44.30 -10.77
C GLU A 43 -57.45 43.77 -10.91
N ALA A 44 -57.27 42.48 -10.66
CA ALA A 44 -55.98 41.81 -10.86
C ALA A 44 -55.49 42.04 -12.29
N CYS A 45 -54.23 42.48 -12.42
CA CYS A 45 -53.54 42.77 -13.68
C CYS A 45 -53.97 44.06 -14.42
N SER A 46 -55.14 44.61 -14.16
CA SER A 46 -55.67 45.81 -14.85
C SER A 46 -55.53 47.09 -14.02
N SER A 47 -55.93 47.09 -12.75
CA SER A 47 -55.99 48.28 -11.87
C SER A 47 -55.55 47.98 -10.43
N GLY A 48 -55.38 49.01 -9.60
CA GLY A 48 -54.88 48.86 -8.22
C GLY A 48 -53.36 48.68 -8.07
N PHE A 49 -52.94 48.44 -6.82
CA PHE A 49 -51.53 48.25 -6.47
C PHE A 49 -51.14 46.77 -6.46
N HIS A 50 -50.31 46.38 -7.43
CA HIS A 50 -49.88 44.99 -7.59
C HIS A 50 -48.77 44.57 -6.62
N SER A 51 -48.89 43.37 -6.06
CA SER A 51 -47.89 42.65 -5.25
C SER A 51 -48.11 41.13 -5.36
N CYS A 52 -47.24 40.30 -4.78
CA CYS A 52 -47.34 38.83 -4.82
C CYS A 52 -47.33 38.25 -3.39
N GLU A 53 -48.21 37.30 -3.08
CA GLU A 53 -48.22 36.63 -1.78
C GLU A 53 -47.03 35.66 -1.61
N TYR A 54 -46.60 35.00 -2.69
CA TYR A 54 -45.38 34.19 -2.74
C TYR A 54 -44.18 35.07 -3.16
N PRO A 55 -43.11 35.15 -2.34
CA PRO A 55 -42.04 36.13 -2.57
C PRO A 55 -41.33 36.04 -3.92
N LEU A 56 -41.16 34.85 -4.51
CA LEU A 56 -40.35 34.69 -5.73
C LEU A 56 -41.12 34.97 -7.02
N ASP A 57 -42.46 35.04 -6.98
CA ASP A 57 -43.27 35.38 -8.17
C ASP A 57 -43.00 36.81 -8.65
N VAL A 58 -42.54 37.70 -7.76
CA VAL A 58 -42.14 39.06 -8.12
C VAL A 58 -41.05 39.08 -9.21
N PHE A 59 -40.24 38.01 -9.32
CA PHE A 59 -39.18 37.92 -10.32
C PHE A 59 -39.69 37.69 -11.74
N GLY A 60 -40.93 37.19 -11.90
CA GLY A 60 -41.60 37.15 -13.19
C GLY A 60 -41.91 38.55 -13.75
N TYR A 61 -41.94 39.56 -12.88
CA TYR A 61 -42.30 40.94 -13.23
C TYR A 61 -41.14 41.93 -13.12
N TYR A 62 -40.17 41.64 -12.25
CA TYR A 62 -39.05 42.53 -11.91
C TYR A 62 -37.76 41.72 -11.84
N ALA A 63 -36.81 42.00 -12.74
CA ALA A 63 -35.52 41.33 -12.76
C ALA A 63 -34.75 41.63 -11.45
N PRO A 64 -34.25 40.60 -10.72
CA PRO A 64 -33.60 40.79 -9.41
C PRO A 64 -32.41 41.75 -9.39
N GLY A 65 -31.65 41.82 -10.49
CA GLY A 65 -30.46 42.67 -10.59
C GLY A 65 -30.75 44.14 -10.91
N GLU A 66 -31.97 44.46 -11.35
CA GLU A 66 -32.34 45.81 -11.82
C GLU A 66 -33.47 46.41 -10.99
N SER A 67 -33.92 45.71 -9.96
CA SER A 67 -35.12 46.05 -9.19
C SER A 67 -34.84 46.07 -7.68
N ARG A 68 -35.68 46.80 -6.96
CA ARG A 68 -35.73 46.78 -5.50
C ARG A 68 -36.99 46.09 -5.05
N PHE A 69 -36.94 45.42 -3.91
CA PHE A 69 -38.06 44.63 -3.40
C PHE A 69 -38.41 45.04 -1.98
N ALA A 70 -39.70 45.05 -1.66
CA ALA A 70 -40.17 45.32 -0.31
C ALA A 70 -41.23 44.32 0.14
N ILE A 71 -41.30 44.15 1.46
CA ILE A 71 -42.47 43.57 2.11
C ILE A 71 -43.53 44.66 2.16
N VAL A 72 -44.76 44.31 1.79
CA VAL A 72 -45.89 45.22 1.75
C VAL A 72 -47.09 44.63 2.50
N LYS A 73 -47.94 45.49 3.04
CA LYS A 73 -49.27 45.12 3.52
C LYS A 73 -50.30 45.59 2.51
N ALA A 74 -50.96 44.63 1.87
CA ALA A 74 -52.06 44.85 0.96
C ALA A 74 -53.37 44.74 1.72
N SER A 75 -54.25 45.74 1.60
CA SER A 75 -55.56 45.76 2.27
C SER A 75 -56.61 46.53 1.47
N GLY A 76 -57.84 46.57 1.99
CA GLY A 76 -59.01 47.13 1.30
C GLY A 76 -59.60 46.12 0.31
N GLN A 77 -60.08 46.59 -0.85
CA GLN A 77 -60.50 45.68 -1.93
C GLN A 77 -59.28 44.93 -2.47
N LEU A 78 -59.34 43.61 -2.47
CA LEU A 78 -58.30 42.71 -2.98
C LEU A 78 -58.84 41.93 -4.17
N SER A 79 -58.06 41.87 -5.25
CA SER A 79 -58.32 41.00 -6.41
C SER A 79 -57.16 40.05 -6.59
N ARG A 80 -57.46 38.74 -6.64
CA ARG A 80 -56.50 37.65 -6.88
C ARG A 80 -56.73 37.07 -8.27
N HIS A 81 -55.70 36.50 -8.89
CA HIS A 81 -55.80 35.72 -10.13
C HIS A 81 -55.35 34.27 -9.86
N ASP A 82 -55.76 33.33 -10.70
CA ASP A 82 -55.49 31.89 -10.50
C ASP A 82 -54.13 31.41 -11.07
N ASP A 83 -53.37 32.30 -11.72
CA ASP A 83 -52.17 31.91 -12.49
C ASP A 83 -50.90 31.91 -11.64
N ASP A 84 -50.82 32.83 -10.67
CA ASP A 84 -49.70 32.98 -9.74
C ASP A 84 -50.20 33.60 -8.42
N SER A 85 -49.29 33.91 -7.50
CA SER A 85 -49.66 34.53 -6.22
C SER A 85 -49.92 36.04 -6.30
N LYS A 86 -50.08 36.61 -7.50
CA LYS A 86 -50.24 38.05 -7.69
C LYS A 86 -51.61 38.53 -7.26
N ILE A 87 -51.59 39.66 -6.58
CA ILE A 87 -52.77 40.36 -6.08
C ILE A 87 -52.71 41.83 -6.47
N ALA A 88 -53.87 42.44 -6.66
CA ALA A 88 -54.06 43.88 -6.70
C ALA A 88 -54.81 44.32 -5.44
N SER A 89 -54.39 45.43 -4.82
CA SER A 89 -55.04 45.98 -3.63
C SER A 89 -55.44 47.45 -3.77
N ALA A 90 -56.49 47.84 -3.05
CA ALA A 90 -56.92 49.23 -2.94
C ALA A 90 -55.95 50.05 -2.09
N THR A 91 -55.46 49.47 -0.99
CA THR A 91 -54.47 50.09 -0.11
C THR A 91 -53.20 49.26 -0.09
N LEU A 92 -52.05 49.92 -0.14
CA LEU A 92 -50.74 49.28 -0.04
C LEU A 92 -49.83 50.08 0.88
N VAL A 93 -49.31 49.43 1.92
CA VAL A 93 -48.28 49.98 2.81
C VAL A 93 -46.95 49.32 2.47
N VAL A 94 -45.92 50.10 2.17
CA VAL A 94 -44.57 49.58 1.95
C VAL A 94 -43.86 49.53 3.29
N GLU A 95 -43.69 48.34 3.88
CA GLU A 95 -43.19 48.25 5.26
C GLU A 95 -41.66 48.41 5.34
N ALA A 96 -40.94 47.60 4.57
CA ALA A 96 -39.50 47.55 4.61
C ALA A 96 -38.95 46.96 3.32
N GLU A 97 -37.81 47.48 2.88
CA GLU A 97 -37.02 46.85 1.81
C GLU A 97 -36.48 45.50 2.29
N ILE A 98 -36.50 44.49 1.40
CA ILE A 98 -36.10 43.12 1.71
C ILE A 98 -34.86 42.72 0.90
N SER A 99 -33.89 42.12 1.58
CA SER A 99 -32.71 41.56 0.93
C SER A 99 -33.01 40.19 0.30
N MET A 100 -32.24 39.81 -0.71
CA MET A 100 -32.37 38.50 -1.38
C MET A 100 -32.33 37.29 -0.44
N PRO A 101 -31.41 37.20 0.56
CA PRO A 101 -31.42 36.09 1.51
C PRO A 101 -32.71 36.02 2.31
N THR A 102 -33.22 37.17 2.77
CA THR A 102 -34.48 37.23 3.52
C THR A 102 -35.65 36.82 2.63
N MET A 103 -35.66 37.24 1.36
CA MET A 103 -36.69 36.87 0.39
C MET A 103 -36.72 35.35 0.15
N ILE A 104 -35.55 34.71 0.01
CA ILE A 104 -35.46 33.25 -0.13
C ILE A 104 -35.97 32.53 1.12
N SER A 105 -35.58 32.98 2.32
CA SER A 105 -36.09 32.41 3.58
C SER A 105 -37.62 32.48 3.66
N ARG A 106 -38.21 33.62 3.29
CA ARG A 106 -39.66 33.77 3.28
C ARG A 106 -40.36 32.91 2.23
N ALA A 107 -39.69 32.60 1.12
CA ALA A 107 -40.24 31.72 0.10
C ALA A 107 -40.33 30.29 0.63
N LEU A 108 -39.30 29.83 1.35
CA LEU A 108 -39.30 28.54 2.03
C LEU A 108 -40.39 28.47 3.10
N ASP A 109 -40.54 29.51 3.92
CA ASP A 109 -41.60 29.59 4.94
C ASP A 109 -42.99 29.50 4.31
N TRP A 110 -43.22 30.21 3.19
CA TRP A 110 -44.48 30.18 2.47
C TRP A 110 -44.78 28.77 1.94
N ILE A 111 -43.82 28.12 1.28
CA ILE A 111 -43.99 26.74 0.77
C ILE A 111 -44.32 25.80 1.93
N MET A 112 -43.54 25.85 3.02
CA MET A 112 -43.75 25.00 4.20
C MET A 112 -45.10 25.26 4.89
N SER A 113 -45.66 26.46 4.76
CA SER A 113 -47.01 26.77 5.26
C SER A 113 -48.13 26.16 4.42
N LYS A 114 -47.88 25.88 3.13
CA LYS A 114 -48.83 25.27 2.20
C LYS A 114 -48.77 23.74 2.20
N VAL A 115 -47.73 23.15 2.79
CA VAL A 115 -47.63 21.69 2.97
C VAL A 115 -48.75 21.23 3.90
N ASP A 116 -49.58 20.32 3.41
CA ASP A 116 -50.59 19.66 4.23
C ASP A 116 -49.91 18.72 5.23
N LYS A 117 -49.81 19.18 6.48
CA LYS A 117 -49.20 18.41 7.57
C LYS A 117 -50.03 17.18 7.99
N SER A 118 -51.26 17.05 7.50
CA SER A 118 -52.09 15.85 7.71
C SER A 118 -51.81 14.75 6.68
N VAL A 119 -51.20 15.11 5.55
CA VAL A 119 -50.63 14.18 4.57
C VAL A 119 -49.20 13.85 5.02
N GLU A 120 -49.08 13.18 6.16
CA GLU A 120 -47.83 12.52 6.52
C GLU A 120 -47.61 11.40 5.50
N GLN A 121 -46.78 11.68 4.51
CA GLN A 121 -46.63 10.87 3.32
C GLN A 121 -46.14 9.46 3.69
N THR A 122 -46.98 8.47 3.38
CA THR A 122 -46.74 7.02 3.36
C THR A 122 -45.68 6.62 2.30
N VAL A 123 -44.62 7.42 2.16
CA VAL A 123 -43.49 7.19 1.23
C VAL A 123 -42.12 7.42 1.91
N VAL A 124 -42.04 7.87 3.17
CA VAL A 124 -40.76 7.92 3.91
C VAL A 124 -40.94 7.46 5.35
N GLY A 125 -41.18 6.16 5.53
CA GLY A 125 -41.25 5.53 6.84
C GLY A 125 -41.30 4.02 6.73
N GLY A 126 -40.15 3.38 6.51
CA GLY A 126 -40.05 1.91 6.59
C GLY A 126 -38.87 1.23 5.88
N THR A 127 -38.23 1.85 4.89
CA THR A 127 -37.26 1.11 4.04
C THR A 127 -35.91 1.79 3.77
N ALA A 128 -35.69 3.05 4.18
CA ALA A 128 -34.40 3.71 3.91
C ALA A 128 -33.48 3.89 5.14
N SER A 129 -34.03 4.04 6.35
CA SER A 129 -33.26 4.20 7.58
C SER A 129 -34.19 4.05 8.78
N ASN A 130 -34.03 2.96 9.54
CA ASN A 130 -34.74 2.69 10.79
C ASN A 130 -33.69 2.64 11.91
N THR A 131 -33.95 3.22 13.07
CA THR A 131 -33.12 3.16 14.29
C THR A 131 -33.51 2.00 15.24
N GLY A 132 -34.45 1.15 14.84
CA GLY A 132 -34.95 0.00 15.61
C GLY A 132 -34.08 -1.26 15.48
N ASN A 133 -34.37 -2.30 16.27
CA ASN A 133 -33.47 -3.44 16.44
C ASN A 133 -33.26 -4.31 15.18
N GLN A 134 -34.14 -4.26 14.17
CA GLN A 134 -34.06 -5.10 12.97
C GLN A 134 -34.54 -4.36 11.70
N SER A 135 -33.83 -4.50 10.57
CA SER A 135 -34.32 -4.05 9.26
C SER A 135 -33.83 -4.91 8.09
N ALA A 136 -34.57 -4.95 6.98
CA ALA A 136 -34.15 -5.66 5.76
C ALA A 136 -33.17 -4.84 4.89
N ALA A 137 -33.16 -3.51 5.04
CA ALA A 137 -32.36 -2.59 4.24
C ALA A 137 -31.20 -1.99 5.05
N SER A 138 -31.31 -0.73 5.48
CA SER A 138 -30.28 -0.04 6.27
C SER A 138 -30.73 0.15 7.72
N ASN A 139 -29.86 -0.08 8.70
CA ASN A 139 -30.14 0.06 10.13
C ASN A 139 -28.99 0.74 10.90
N THR A 140 -29.32 1.40 12.01
CA THR A 140 -28.39 1.85 13.07
C THR A 140 -28.49 1.02 14.36
N GLY A 141 -29.53 0.18 14.50
CA GLY A 141 -29.76 -0.76 15.59
C GLY A 141 -29.09 -2.14 15.41
N ASP A 142 -29.53 -3.16 16.15
CA ASP A 142 -28.75 -4.38 16.35
C ASP A 142 -28.53 -5.26 15.10
N TYR A 143 -29.51 -5.38 14.21
CA TYR A 143 -29.45 -6.32 13.07
C TYR A 143 -29.96 -5.70 11.75
N SER A 144 -29.30 -6.01 10.62
CA SER A 144 -29.91 -5.82 9.30
C SER A 144 -29.48 -6.84 8.24
N ALA A 145 -30.28 -7.01 7.18
CA ALA A 145 -29.90 -7.88 6.06
C ALA A 145 -28.92 -7.19 5.08
N ALA A 146 -29.12 -5.91 4.73
CA ALA A 146 -28.23 -5.21 3.80
C ALA A 146 -27.12 -4.42 4.51
N SER A 147 -27.39 -3.25 5.10
CA SER A 147 -26.34 -2.39 5.69
C SER A 147 -26.64 -2.06 7.15
N ASN A 148 -25.67 -2.20 8.05
CA ASN A 148 -25.82 -1.84 9.46
C ASN A 148 -24.65 -0.98 9.95
N THR A 149 -24.88 -0.19 11.00
CA THR A 149 -23.81 0.42 11.80
C THR A 149 -23.77 -0.10 13.24
N GLY A 150 -24.77 -0.90 13.65
CA GLY A 150 -24.85 -1.57 14.95
C GLY A 150 -24.18 -2.96 15.00
N TYR A 151 -24.81 -3.94 15.65
CA TYR A 151 -24.12 -5.18 16.03
C TYR A 151 -23.82 -6.13 14.87
N GLN A 152 -24.79 -6.41 13.99
CA GLN A 152 -24.68 -7.45 12.97
C GLN A 152 -25.36 -7.07 11.64
N SER A 153 -24.76 -7.46 10.51
CA SER A 153 -25.47 -7.49 9.22
C SER A 153 -25.04 -8.65 8.31
N ALA A 154 -25.86 -8.99 7.31
CA ALA A 154 -25.48 -9.98 6.32
C ALA A 154 -24.57 -9.40 5.22
N ALA A 155 -24.90 -8.25 4.63
CA ALA A 155 -24.07 -7.66 3.56
C ALA A 155 -22.95 -6.74 4.09
N SER A 156 -23.24 -5.53 4.58
CA SER A 156 -22.21 -4.56 5.00
C SER A 156 -22.43 -4.05 6.42
N ASN A 157 -21.41 -4.02 7.27
CA ASN A 157 -21.51 -3.43 8.62
C ASN A 157 -20.35 -2.45 8.88
N THR A 158 -20.58 -1.43 9.70
CA THR A 158 -19.51 -0.58 10.25
C THR A 158 -19.25 -0.90 11.73
N GLY A 159 -20.15 -1.65 12.38
CA GLY A 159 -20.05 -2.05 13.78
C GLY A 159 -19.41 -3.44 13.98
N ASN A 160 -20.07 -4.33 14.72
CA ASN A 160 -19.36 -5.46 15.34
C ASN A 160 -19.08 -6.64 14.39
N ARG A 161 -20.06 -7.08 13.59
CA ARG A 161 -19.93 -8.26 12.69
C ARG A 161 -20.68 -8.10 11.37
N SER A 162 -20.14 -8.65 10.28
CA SER A 162 -20.92 -8.93 9.07
C SER A 162 -20.52 -10.23 8.36
N ALA A 163 -21.37 -10.75 7.48
CA ALA A 163 -21.00 -11.89 6.64
C ALA A 163 -20.15 -11.46 5.43
N ALA A 164 -20.55 -10.42 4.68
CA ALA A 164 -19.81 -10.02 3.48
C ALA A 164 -18.71 -8.97 3.72
N SER A 165 -19.03 -7.75 4.18
CA SER A 165 -18.03 -6.67 4.34
C SER A 165 -18.18 -5.93 5.67
N ASN A 166 -17.11 -5.76 6.44
CA ASN A 166 -17.13 -4.97 7.69
C ASN A 166 -16.04 -3.90 7.69
N THR A 167 -16.25 -2.80 8.40
CA THR A 167 -15.22 -1.81 8.73
C THR A 167 -14.82 -1.86 10.21
N GLY A 168 -15.64 -2.50 11.06
CA GLY A 168 -15.39 -2.69 12.48
C GLY A 168 -14.73 -4.04 12.84
N ASN A 169 -15.30 -4.78 13.79
CA ASN A 169 -14.53 -5.83 14.48
C ASN A 169 -14.29 -7.10 13.66
N ARG A 170 -15.33 -7.70 13.05
CA ARG A 170 -15.20 -8.98 12.34
C ARG A 170 -16.02 -9.08 11.06
N SER A 171 -15.51 -9.78 10.04
CA SER A 171 -16.35 -10.29 8.96
C SER A 171 -15.95 -11.68 8.48
N ALA A 172 -16.83 -12.37 7.76
CA ALA A 172 -16.47 -13.63 7.11
C ALA A 172 -15.71 -13.38 5.79
N ALA A 173 -16.18 -12.50 4.90
CA ALA A 173 -15.55 -12.31 3.60
C ALA A 173 -14.49 -11.19 3.55
N SER A 174 -14.81 -9.93 3.86
CA SER A 174 -13.84 -8.82 3.81
C SER A 174 -13.95 -7.85 4.99
N ASN A 175 -12.84 -7.48 5.62
CA ASN A 175 -12.84 -6.49 6.71
C ASN A 175 -11.74 -5.45 6.47
N THR A 176 -11.96 -4.22 6.93
CA THR A 176 -10.88 -3.21 7.03
C THR A 176 -10.46 -2.96 8.49
N GLY A 177 -11.19 -3.49 9.48
CA GLY A 177 -10.88 -3.39 10.90
C GLY A 177 -10.12 -4.60 11.47
N TYR A 178 -10.60 -5.19 12.57
CA TYR A 178 -9.77 -6.08 13.38
C TYR A 178 -9.51 -7.47 12.75
N GLN A 179 -10.55 -8.20 12.34
CA GLN A 179 -10.43 -9.60 11.93
C GLN A 179 -11.32 -9.98 10.73
N SER A 180 -10.86 -10.84 9.83
CA SER A 180 -11.73 -11.53 8.88
C SER A 180 -11.31 -12.96 8.58
N ALA A 181 -12.22 -13.79 8.03
CA ALA A 181 -11.84 -15.13 7.59
C ALA A 181 -11.15 -15.10 6.21
N ALA A 182 -11.72 -14.42 5.21
CA ALA A 182 -11.12 -14.39 3.87
C ALA A 182 -10.12 -13.24 3.64
N SER A 183 -10.53 -11.97 3.60
CA SER A 183 -9.62 -10.85 3.30
C SER A 183 -9.67 -9.74 4.35
N ASN A 184 -8.53 -9.25 4.84
CA ASN A 184 -8.48 -8.10 5.75
C ASN A 184 -7.46 -7.05 5.26
N THR A 185 -7.71 -5.79 5.57
CA THR A 185 -6.74 -4.69 5.40
C THR A 185 -6.16 -4.21 6.74
N GLY A 186 -6.80 -4.58 7.86
CA GLY A 186 -6.38 -4.24 9.21
C GLY A 186 -5.56 -5.35 9.90
N ASN A 187 -5.99 -5.77 11.10
CA ASN A 187 -5.08 -6.50 11.99
C ASN A 187 -4.82 -7.96 11.61
N GLN A 188 -5.86 -8.76 11.37
CA GLN A 188 -5.72 -10.20 11.21
C GLN A 188 -6.66 -10.80 10.15
N SER A 189 -6.20 -11.79 9.38
CA SER A 189 -7.10 -12.67 8.62
C SER A 189 -6.62 -14.11 8.53
N ALA A 190 -7.53 -15.05 8.23
CA ALA A 190 -7.14 -16.43 8.00
C ALA A 190 -6.54 -16.63 6.59
N ALA A 191 -7.17 -16.11 5.53
CA ALA A 191 -6.67 -16.33 4.16
C ALA A 191 -5.71 -15.23 3.65
N SER A 192 -6.14 -13.97 3.56
CA SER A 192 -5.32 -12.91 2.96
C SER A 192 -5.38 -11.61 3.76
N ASN A 193 -4.23 -11.03 4.14
CA ASN A 193 -4.18 -9.73 4.81
C ASN A 193 -3.23 -8.80 4.06
N THR A 194 -3.44 -7.50 4.19
CA THR A 194 -2.47 -6.47 3.75
C THR A 194 -1.90 -5.68 4.93
N GLY A 195 -2.46 -5.84 6.14
CA GLY A 195 -1.98 -5.24 7.38
C GLY A 195 -1.08 -6.17 8.21
N TYR A 196 -1.43 -6.39 9.49
CA TYR A 196 -0.47 -6.93 10.45
C TYR A 196 -0.17 -8.43 10.29
N GLN A 197 -1.18 -9.30 10.27
CA GLN A 197 -0.97 -10.75 10.30
C GLN A 197 -1.97 -11.54 9.43
N SER A 198 -1.52 -12.63 8.82
CA SER A 198 -2.42 -13.66 8.29
C SER A 198 -1.89 -15.09 8.42
N ALA A 199 -2.79 -16.08 8.36
CA ALA A 199 -2.35 -17.48 8.35
C ALA A 199 -1.82 -17.90 6.96
N ALA A 200 -2.53 -17.61 5.86
CA ALA A 200 -2.09 -18.04 4.53
C ALA A 200 -1.24 -17.03 3.76
N SER A 201 -1.71 -15.80 3.50
CA SER A 201 -0.92 -14.82 2.71
C SER A 201 -1.01 -13.40 3.24
N ASN A 202 0.13 -12.73 3.45
CA ASN A 202 0.17 -11.33 3.87
C ASN A 202 1.06 -10.52 2.94
N THR A 203 0.77 -9.23 2.77
CA THR A 203 1.71 -8.27 2.15
C THR A 203 2.33 -7.31 3.16
N GLY A 204 1.84 -7.29 4.40
CA GLY A 204 2.36 -6.46 5.49
C GLY A 204 3.31 -7.22 6.42
N TYR A 205 3.03 -7.21 7.72
CA TYR A 205 4.07 -7.52 8.72
C TYR A 205 4.43 -9.01 8.82
N GLN A 206 3.45 -9.90 8.99
CA GLN A 206 3.74 -11.34 9.19
C GLN A 206 2.72 -12.28 8.53
N SER A 207 3.16 -13.46 8.08
CA SER A 207 2.26 -14.58 7.80
C SER A 207 2.85 -15.95 8.13
N ALA A 208 2.01 -16.98 8.28
CA ALA A 208 2.51 -18.34 8.48
C ALA A 208 2.98 -18.98 7.16
N ALA A 209 2.20 -18.90 6.07
CA ALA A 209 2.59 -19.53 4.80
C ALA A 209 3.39 -18.61 3.84
N SER A 210 2.82 -17.53 3.33
CA SER A 210 3.51 -16.68 2.34
C SER A 210 3.42 -15.19 2.69
N ASN A 211 4.54 -14.46 2.75
CA ASN A 211 4.55 -13.00 2.95
C ASN A 211 5.34 -12.30 1.84
N THR A 212 4.95 -11.08 1.52
CA THR A 212 5.73 -10.17 0.66
C THR A 212 6.47 -9.10 1.46
N GLY A 213 6.08 -8.86 2.71
CA GLY A 213 6.67 -7.89 3.64
C GLY A 213 7.70 -8.50 4.60
N ASP A 214 7.55 -8.28 5.90
CA ASP A 214 8.70 -8.40 6.81
C ASP A 214 9.06 -9.85 7.20
N TYR A 215 8.08 -10.67 7.61
CA TYR A 215 8.34 -12.02 8.12
C TYR A 215 7.37 -13.09 7.61
N SER A 216 7.87 -14.31 7.35
CA SER A 216 7.00 -15.49 7.27
C SER A 216 7.65 -16.77 7.80
N ALA A 217 6.84 -17.78 8.14
CA ALA A 217 7.38 -19.08 8.52
C ALA A 217 7.79 -19.92 7.29
N ALA A 218 6.95 -20.02 6.25
CA ALA A 218 7.28 -20.85 5.08
C ALA A 218 7.99 -20.09 3.94
N SER A 219 7.37 -19.09 3.31
CA SER A 219 7.96 -18.40 2.15
C SER A 219 7.84 -16.87 2.24
N ASN A 220 8.94 -16.13 2.05
CA ASN A 220 8.92 -14.66 2.01
C ASN A 220 9.66 -14.14 0.78
N THR A 221 9.26 -13.00 0.26
CA THR A 221 10.06 -12.24 -0.73
C THR A 221 10.70 -10.99 -0.14
N GLY A 222 10.32 -10.57 1.06
CA GLY A 222 10.87 -9.41 1.77
C GLY A 222 11.99 -9.76 2.76
N TYR A 223 11.86 -9.35 4.03
CA TYR A 223 13.02 -9.31 4.93
C TYR A 223 13.49 -10.67 5.43
N GLN A 224 12.62 -11.49 6.02
CA GLN A 224 13.02 -12.74 6.67
C GLN A 224 12.01 -13.89 6.49
N SER A 225 12.49 -15.12 6.35
CA SER A 225 11.65 -16.32 6.56
C SER A 225 12.39 -17.49 7.21
N ALA A 226 11.66 -18.43 7.79
CA ALA A 226 12.29 -19.64 8.34
C ALA A 226 12.67 -20.64 7.24
N ALA A 227 11.79 -20.94 6.28
CA ALA A 227 12.07 -21.97 5.26
C ALA A 227 12.65 -21.44 3.94
N SER A 228 11.99 -20.52 3.22
CA SER A 228 12.51 -20.02 1.93
C SER A 228 12.32 -18.52 1.75
N ASN A 229 13.38 -17.78 1.41
CA ASN A 229 13.30 -16.34 1.15
C ASN A 229 13.91 -16.02 -0.23
N THR A 230 13.40 -14.98 -0.88
CA THR A 230 14.05 -14.39 -2.08
C THR A 230 14.76 -13.06 -1.75
N GLY A 231 14.44 -12.46 -0.61
CA GLY A 231 15.02 -11.20 -0.13
C GLY A 231 16.19 -11.40 0.84
N ASN A 232 16.11 -10.81 2.03
CA ASN A 232 17.32 -10.53 2.82
C ASN A 232 17.90 -11.74 3.57
N ARG A 233 17.08 -12.50 4.32
CA ARG A 233 17.57 -13.64 5.13
C ARG A 233 16.60 -14.83 5.16
N SER A 234 17.13 -16.05 5.22
CA SER A 234 16.36 -17.22 5.67
C SER A 234 17.19 -18.22 6.47
N ALA A 235 16.52 -19.11 7.22
CA ALA A 235 17.22 -20.18 7.93
C ALA A 235 17.57 -21.36 7.00
N ALA A 236 16.64 -21.83 6.16
CA ALA A 236 16.90 -22.96 5.26
C ALA A 236 17.44 -22.52 3.87
N SER A 237 16.61 -22.00 2.97
CA SER A 237 17.05 -21.63 1.60
C SER A 237 16.81 -20.16 1.26
N ASN A 238 17.79 -19.45 0.72
CA ASN A 238 17.62 -18.08 0.22
C ASN A 238 18.13 -17.98 -1.23
N THR A 239 17.56 -17.07 -2.02
CA THR A 239 18.09 -16.69 -3.34
C THR A 239 18.75 -15.31 -3.31
N GLY A 240 18.51 -14.52 -2.24
CA GLY A 240 19.07 -13.19 -2.03
C GLY A 240 20.31 -13.18 -1.12
N ASN A 241 20.31 -12.33 -0.08
CA ASN A 241 21.57 -11.93 0.56
C ASN A 241 22.21 -13.00 1.48
N ARG A 242 21.44 -13.65 2.37
CA ARG A 242 21.99 -14.62 3.35
C ARG A 242 21.08 -15.80 3.65
N SER A 243 21.64 -16.99 3.85
CA SER A 243 20.96 -18.09 4.55
C SER A 243 21.88 -18.90 5.47
N ALA A 244 21.31 -19.66 6.40
CA ALA A 244 22.09 -20.57 7.24
C ALA A 244 22.41 -21.90 6.52
N ALA A 245 21.46 -22.52 5.80
CA ALA A 245 21.72 -23.78 5.11
C ALA A 245 22.16 -23.61 3.64
N SER A 246 21.29 -23.20 2.72
CA SER A 246 21.61 -23.11 1.28
C SER A 246 21.30 -21.73 0.69
N ASN A 247 22.23 -21.10 -0.02
CA ASN A 247 21.97 -19.84 -0.74
C ASN A 247 22.36 -19.98 -2.22
N THR A 248 21.72 -19.19 -3.07
CA THR A 248 22.14 -19.00 -4.48
C THR A 248 22.73 -17.61 -4.73
N GLY A 249 22.48 -16.66 -3.82
CA GLY A 249 23.04 -15.30 -3.84
C GLY A 249 24.32 -15.16 -3.01
N ASN A 250 24.43 -14.09 -2.22
CA ASN A 250 25.75 -13.61 -1.77
C ASN A 250 26.45 -14.50 -0.72
N GLN A 251 25.73 -15.01 0.30
CA GLN A 251 26.37 -15.68 1.44
C GLN A 251 25.54 -16.84 2.04
N SER A 252 26.17 -17.97 2.39
CA SER A 252 25.56 -18.98 3.28
C SER A 252 26.55 -19.64 4.26
N ALA A 253 26.04 -20.24 5.34
CA ALA A 253 26.90 -20.97 6.27
C ALA A 253 27.22 -22.41 5.80
N ALA A 254 26.28 -23.15 5.20
CA ALA A 254 26.55 -24.52 4.72
C ALA A 254 26.90 -24.58 3.22
N SER A 255 25.97 -24.32 2.30
CA SER A 255 26.21 -24.46 0.85
C SER A 255 25.79 -23.22 0.06
N ASN A 256 26.64 -22.69 -0.82
CA ASN A 256 26.29 -21.56 -1.70
C ASN A 256 26.63 -21.89 -3.17
N THR A 257 25.94 -21.24 -4.10
CA THR A 257 26.29 -21.23 -5.53
C THR A 257 26.81 -19.85 -5.98
N GLY A 258 26.57 -18.78 -5.21
CA GLY A 258 27.09 -17.43 -5.45
C GLY A 258 28.42 -17.14 -4.74
N ASP A 259 28.57 -15.96 -4.16
CA ASP A 259 29.91 -15.43 -3.88
C ASP A 259 30.66 -16.11 -2.72
N TYR A 260 30.01 -16.38 -1.58
CA TYR A 260 30.70 -16.89 -0.37
C TYR A 260 29.93 -18.01 0.36
N SER A 261 30.65 -19.04 0.88
CA SER A 261 30.11 -19.92 1.93
C SER A 261 31.16 -20.40 2.94
N ALA A 262 30.72 -20.83 4.13
CA ALA A 262 31.65 -21.38 5.13
C ALA A 262 32.00 -22.86 4.88
N ALA A 263 31.07 -23.71 4.42
CA ALA A 263 31.39 -25.14 4.17
C ALA A 263 31.66 -25.44 2.69
N SER A 264 30.68 -25.33 1.78
CA SER A 264 30.88 -25.68 0.36
C SER A 264 30.33 -24.61 -0.59
N ASN A 265 31.11 -24.17 -1.58
CA ASN A 265 30.66 -23.21 -2.61
C ASN A 265 30.94 -23.75 -4.02
N THR A 266 30.13 -23.32 -4.99
CA THR A 266 30.39 -23.53 -6.42
C THR A 266 30.83 -22.23 -7.12
N GLY A 267 30.57 -21.07 -6.51
CA GLY A 267 31.00 -19.75 -6.99
C GLY A 267 32.37 -19.33 -6.47
N ASP A 268 32.51 -18.08 -6.00
CA ASP A 268 33.85 -17.48 -5.92
C ASP A 268 34.71 -17.93 -4.73
N TYR A 269 34.14 -18.03 -3.51
CA TYR A 269 34.94 -18.29 -2.30
C TYR A 269 34.26 -19.28 -1.33
N SER A 270 35.03 -20.19 -0.71
CA SER A 270 34.58 -20.92 0.48
C SER A 270 35.67 -21.23 1.50
N ALA A 271 35.31 -21.46 2.76
CA ALA A 271 36.30 -21.79 3.78
C ALA A 271 36.72 -23.28 3.78
N ALA A 272 35.86 -24.24 3.40
CA ALA A 272 36.23 -25.66 3.38
C ALA A 272 36.40 -26.26 1.97
N SER A 273 35.39 -26.22 1.10
CA SER A 273 35.50 -26.79 -0.27
C SER A 273 34.88 -25.91 -1.34
N ASN A 274 35.60 -25.59 -2.43
CA ASN A 274 35.06 -24.82 -3.56
C ASN A 274 35.28 -25.55 -4.88
N THR A 275 34.42 -25.29 -5.86
CA THR A 275 34.63 -25.70 -7.26
C THR A 275 35.03 -24.51 -8.16
N GLY A 276 34.78 -23.27 -7.71
CA GLY A 276 35.13 -22.04 -8.42
C GLY A 276 36.49 -21.45 -8.01
N ASN A 277 36.55 -20.15 -7.73
CA ASN A 277 37.82 -19.42 -7.77
C ASN A 277 38.78 -19.74 -6.62
N GLN A 278 38.34 -19.71 -5.35
CA GLN A 278 39.23 -19.89 -4.20
C GLN A 278 38.61 -20.68 -3.03
N SER A 279 39.40 -21.47 -2.30
CA SER A 279 39.00 -22.01 -0.97
C SER A 279 40.16 -22.16 0.03
N ALA A 280 39.89 -22.25 1.33
CA ALA A 280 40.96 -22.41 2.32
C ALA A 280 41.42 -23.87 2.53
N ALA A 281 40.65 -24.91 2.18
CA ALA A 281 41.06 -26.30 2.39
C ALA A 281 41.12 -27.16 1.10
N SER A 282 40.09 -27.23 0.27
CA SER A 282 40.15 -27.99 -0.99
C SER A 282 39.43 -27.26 -2.13
N ASN A 283 40.07 -27.06 -3.27
CA ASN A 283 39.45 -26.42 -4.44
C ASN A 283 39.67 -27.25 -5.71
N THR A 284 38.67 -27.29 -6.59
CA THR A 284 38.81 -27.87 -7.94
C THR A 284 39.21 -26.82 -8.98
N GLY A 285 38.98 -25.53 -8.70
CA GLY A 285 39.31 -24.40 -9.57
C GLY A 285 40.68 -23.77 -9.30
N ASN A 286 40.76 -22.43 -9.16
CA ASN A 286 42.03 -21.72 -9.37
C ASN A 286 42.99 -21.80 -8.17
N GLN A 287 42.55 -21.61 -6.93
CA GLN A 287 43.48 -21.54 -5.78
C GLN A 287 42.92 -22.20 -4.51
N SER A 288 43.77 -22.88 -3.72
CA SER A 288 43.46 -23.23 -2.32
C SER A 288 44.71 -23.41 -1.45
N ALA A 289 44.57 -23.33 -0.13
CA ALA A 289 45.73 -23.40 0.78
C ALA A 289 46.24 -24.84 1.04
N ALA A 290 45.40 -25.89 0.92
CA ALA A 290 45.81 -27.26 1.27
C ALA A 290 45.75 -28.31 0.12
N SER A 291 44.81 -28.25 -0.84
CA SER A 291 44.77 -29.19 -1.98
C SER A 291 44.01 -28.61 -3.18
N ASN A 292 44.67 -28.42 -4.33
CA ASN A 292 44.08 -27.85 -5.56
C ASN A 292 44.35 -28.69 -6.81
N THR A 293 43.40 -28.74 -7.75
CA THR A 293 43.54 -29.48 -9.03
C THR A 293 43.56 -28.63 -10.30
N GLY A 294 43.47 -27.28 -10.25
CA GLY A 294 43.30 -26.38 -11.41
C GLY A 294 44.57 -25.63 -11.92
N TYR A 295 44.39 -24.59 -12.74
CA TYR A 295 45.38 -24.12 -13.76
C TYR A 295 46.68 -23.44 -13.27
N GLN A 296 46.74 -22.92 -12.03
CA GLN A 296 47.94 -22.34 -11.39
C GLN A 296 47.71 -22.33 -9.87
N SER A 297 48.49 -23.08 -9.08
CA SER A 297 48.24 -23.12 -7.63
C SER A 297 49.48 -23.32 -6.77
N ALA A 298 49.39 -22.85 -5.53
CA ALA A 298 50.39 -23.04 -4.49
C ALA A 298 49.69 -23.61 -3.24
N ALA A 299 50.02 -24.84 -2.84
CA ALA A 299 49.60 -25.40 -1.55
C ALA A 299 50.75 -25.21 -0.55
N SER A 300 50.48 -24.66 0.64
CA SER A 300 51.50 -24.41 1.67
C SER A 300 50.99 -24.89 3.03
N ASN A 301 51.78 -25.71 3.74
CA ASN A 301 51.43 -26.19 5.08
C ASN A 301 52.59 -26.05 6.07
N THR A 302 52.31 -25.52 7.26
CA THR A 302 53.29 -25.25 8.33
C THR A 302 53.22 -26.24 9.51
N GLY A 303 52.28 -27.20 9.49
CA GLY A 303 52.12 -28.21 10.55
C GLY A 303 53.03 -29.44 10.40
N ASN A 304 53.37 -30.10 11.50
CA ASN A 304 54.07 -31.40 11.48
C ASN A 304 53.14 -32.52 11.00
N GLN A 305 53.67 -33.53 10.30
CA GLN A 305 52.92 -34.65 9.71
C GLN A 305 51.83 -34.20 8.72
N SER A 306 52.10 -33.13 7.98
CA SER A 306 51.16 -32.56 7.02
C SER A 306 51.45 -32.98 5.59
N ALA A 307 50.45 -32.85 4.71
CA ALA A 307 50.62 -33.03 3.27
C ALA A 307 50.13 -31.79 2.53
N ALA A 308 50.93 -31.29 1.58
CA ALA A 308 50.53 -30.32 0.58
C ALA A 308 50.49 -31.04 -0.77
N SER A 309 49.37 -31.00 -1.50
CA SER A 309 49.27 -31.66 -2.80
C SER A 309 48.65 -30.78 -3.87
N ASN A 310 49.21 -30.83 -5.09
CA ASN A 310 48.76 -30.04 -6.22
C ASN A 310 48.94 -30.81 -7.54
N THR A 311 47.94 -30.77 -8.43
CA THR A 311 47.96 -31.49 -9.71
C THR A 311 47.80 -30.59 -10.95
N GLY A 312 47.89 -29.27 -10.79
CA GLY A 312 47.63 -28.25 -11.80
C GLY A 312 48.78 -27.90 -12.76
N TYR A 313 48.50 -27.19 -13.87
CA TYR A 313 49.57 -26.60 -14.70
C TYR A 313 50.36 -25.55 -13.87
N GLN A 314 51.69 -25.55 -13.95
CA GLN A 314 52.57 -24.70 -13.14
C GLN A 314 52.29 -24.79 -11.62
N SER A 315 52.08 -26.02 -11.12
CA SER A 315 51.76 -26.27 -9.72
C SER A 315 52.96 -26.12 -8.77
N ALA A 316 52.76 -25.50 -7.62
CA ALA A 316 53.72 -25.46 -6.52
C ALA A 316 53.15 -26.12 -5.24
N ALA A 317 53.96 -26.91 -4.54
CA ALA A 317 53.61 -27.46 -3.22
C ALA A 317 54.74 -27.26 -2.22
N GLU A 318 54.42 -26.77 -1.02
CA GLU A 318 55.40 -26.49 0.03
C GLU A 318 54.95 -27.02 1.40
N VAL A 319 55.87 -27.63 2.15
CA VAL A 319 55.67 -27.94 3.57
C VAL A 319 56.86 -27.50 4.42
N SER A 320 56.60 -26.78 5.52
CA SER A 320 57.66 -26.31 6.45
C SER A 320 57.66 -27.01 7.81
N GLY A 321 56.73 -27.93 8.05
CA GLY A 321 56.72 -28.82 9.20
C GLY A 321 57.65 -30.03 9.05
N LYS A 322 57.81 -30.80 10.13
CA LYS A 322 58.57 -32.07 10.16
C LYS A 322 57.69 -33.26 9.77
N GLU A 323 58.29 -34.29 9.19
CA GLU A 323 57.60 -35.53 8.75
C GLU A 323 56.45 -35.28 7.77
N SER A 324 56.53 -34.19 7.00
CA SER A 324 55.51 -33.75 6.07
C SER A 324 55.84 -34.16 4.64
N VAL A 325 54.87 -34.06 3.72
CA VAL A 325 55.06 -34.38 2.29
C VAL A 325 54.51 -33.27 1.40
N ALA A 326 55.35 -32.71 0.53
CA ALA A 326 54.92 -31.80 -0.54
C ALA A 326 54.87 -32.55 -1.88
N ALA A 327 53.70 -32.62 -2.52
CA ALA A 327 53.49 -33.32 -3.78
C ALA A 327 52.98 -32.37 -4.87
N SER A 328 53.75 -32.21 -5.95
CA SER A 328 53.34 -31.44 -7.14
C SER A 328 53.36 -32.35 -8.36
N LEU A 329 52.18 -32.75 -8.84
CA LEU A 329 51.98 -33.80 -9.84
C LEU A 329 51.48 -33.28 -11.20
N GLY A 330 51.41 -31.96 -11.33
CA GLY A 330 50.99 -31.26 -12.54
C GLY A 330 52.12 -30.99 -13.54
N ILE A 331 51.79 -30.37 -14.67
CA ILE A 331 52.76 -29.98 -15.70
C ILE A 331 53.62 -28.81 -15.17
N GLU A 332 54.94 -28.85 -15.36
CA GLU A 332 55.88 -27.87 -14.77
C GLU A 332 55.81 -27.77 -13.23
N GLY A 333 55.40 -28.86 -12.56
CA GLY A 333 55.22 -28.89 -11.11
C GLY A 333 56.53 -28.74 -10.33
N ARG A 334 56.52 -27.89 -9.30
CA ARG A 334 57.63 -27.69 -8.34
C ARG A 334 57.23 -28.00 -6.90
N ALA A 335 58.18 -28.48 -6.10
CA ALA A 335 57.95 -28.82 -4.69
C ALA A 335 59.14 -28.39 -3.82
N ARG A 336 58.83 -27.93 -2.60
CA ARG A 336 59.81 -27.54 -1.57
C ARG A 336 59.40 -28.14 -0.23
N ALA A 337 60.35 -28.61 0.56
CA ALA A 337 60.05 -29.09 1.91
C ALA A 337 61.22 -28.86 2.88
N SER A 338 60.92 -28.69 4.16
CA SER A 338 61.95 -28.59 5.20
C SER A 338 62.61 -29.93 5.53
N ALA A 339 63.76 -29.91 6.21
CA ALA A 339 64.52 -31.11 6.57
C ALA A 339 63.69 -32.14 7.36
N GLY A 340 63.79 -33.41 6.97
CA GLY A 340 63.02 -34.52 7.58
C GLY A 340 61.62 -34.71 7.01
N SER A 341 61.22 -33.89 6.03
CA SER A 341 60.02 -34.05 5.21
C SER A 341 60.38 -34.67 3.84
N ALA A 342 59.41 -34.84 2.94
CA ALA A 342 59.64 -35.41 1.61
C ALA A 342 58.97 -34.60 0.51
N ILE A 343 59.50 -34.70 -0.70
CA ILE A 343 58.88 -34.16 -1.92
C ILE A 343 58.48 -35.28 -2.87
N VAL A 344 57.40 -35.06 -3.64
CA VAL A 344 56.95 -35.92 -4.75
C VAL A 344 56.70 -35.05 -5.98
N LEU A 345 57.33 -35.39 -7.10
CA LEU A 345 57.24 -34.64 -8.34
C LEU A 345 56.94 -35.53 -9.53
N CYS A 346 56.29 -34.96 -10.54
CA CYS A 346 56.08 -35.57 -11.84
C CYS A 346 56.71 -34.74 -12.97
N HIS A 347 57.23 -35.41 -13.99
CA HIS A 347 57.55 -34.80 -15.28
C HIS A 347 56.53 -35.28 -16.32
N ARG A 348 55.96 -34.34 -17.07
CA ARG A 348 55.01 -34.58 -18.16
C ARG A 348 55.52 -33.91 -19.43
N ASP A 349 55.26 -34.51 -20.58
CA ASP A 349 55.59 -33.90 -21.88
C ASP A 349 54.58 -32.81 -22.30
N ASP A 350 54.83 -32.16 -23.44
CA ASP A 350 54.00 -31.06 -23.99
C ASP A 350 52.55 -31.48 -24.30
N GLU A 351 52.28 -32.78 -24.42
CA GLU A 351 50.94 -33.34 -24.61
C GLU A 351 50.25 -33.71 -23.28
N GLY A 352 50.94 -33.48 -22.14
CA GLY A 352 50.46 -33.77 -20.79
C GLY A 352 50.63 -35.24 -20.36
N ARG A 353 51.33 -36.07 -21.13
CA ARG A 353 51.56 -37.48 -20.80
C ARG A 353 52.59 -37.59 -19.69
N LEU A 354 52.35 -38.46 -18.71
CA LEU A 354 53.27 -38.71 -17.60
C LEU A 354 54.51 -39.48 -18.07
N ILE A 355 55.69 -38.90 -17.90
CA ILE A 355 56.98 -39.50 -18.26
C ILE A 355 57.68 -40.05 -17.02
N HIS A 356 57.76 -39.25 -15.95
CA HIS A 356 58.43 -39.63 -14.70
C HIS A 356 57.63 -39.24 -13.47
N VAL A 357 57.77 -40.03 -12.41
CA VAL A 357 57.37 -39.69 -11.05
C VAL A 357 58.51 -40.09 -10.10
N ARG A 358 58.89 -39.18 -9.21
CA ARG A 358 59.93 -39.41 -8.20
C ARG A 358 59.50 -38.88 -6.86
N ALA A 359 59.96 -39.55 -5.81
CA ALA A 359 59.85 -39.08 -4.44
C ALA A 359 61.23 -39.13 -3.80
N SER A 360 61.55 -38.14 -2.96
CA SER A 360 62.75 -38.15 -2.14
C SER A 360 62.49 -37.49 -0.79
N LYS A 361 63.14 -38.00 0.25
CA LYS A 361 63.22 -37.32 1.53
C LYS A 361 64.20 -36.15 1.40
N VAL A 362 63.84 -35.03 2.01
CA VAL A 362 64.68 -33.84 2.08
C VAL A 362 65.91 -34.14 2.93
N GLY A 363 67.09 -33.88 2.38
CA GLY A 363 68.39 -34.28 2.90
C GLY A 363 68.93 -35.59 2.30
N GLU A 364 68.19 -36.22 1.37
CA GLU A 364 68.59 -37.44 0.66
C GLU A 364 68.51 -37.23 -0.86
N ASN A 365 69.28 -38.03 -1.63
CA ASN A 365 69.28 -38.05 -3.10
C ASN A 365 69.47 -36.68 -3.79
N GLY A 366 70.26 -35.78 -3.17
CA GLY A 366 70.55 -34.46 -3.74
C GLY A 366 69.43 -33.43 -3.57
N VAL A 367 68.41 -33.71 -2.76
CA VAL A 367 67.34 -32.75 -2.43
C VAL A 367 67.67 -32.01 -1.15
N GLU A 368 67.98 -30.72 -1.26
CA GLU A 368 68.29 -29.84 -0.14
C GLU A 368 67.04 -29.28 0.54
N PRO A 369 67.10 -29.00 1.85
CA PRO A 369 65.98 -28.39 2.57
C PRO A 369 65.71 -26.97 2.12
N ASP A 370 64.41 -26.63 2.08
CA ASP A 370 63.92 -25.29 1.79
C ASP A 370 64.33 -24.76 0.39
N THR A 371 64.62 -25.68 -0.54
CA THR A 371 64.91 -25.40 -1.95
C THR A 371 63.77 -25.92 -2.85
N TRP A 372 63.44 -25.17 -3.91
CA TRP A 372 62.45 -25.59 -4.91
C TRP A 372 63.07 -26.56 -5.91
N TYR A 373 62.41 -27.68 -6.15
CA TYR A 373 62.83 -28.66 -7.15
C TYR A 373 61.74 -28.90 -8.21
N GLN A 374 62.18 -29.20 -9.44
CA GLN A 374 61.39 -29.77 -10.54
C GLN A 374 62.01 -31.09 -11.02
N LEU A 375 61.28 -31.89 -11.81
CA LEU A 375 61.86 -33.01 -12.55
C LEU A 375 62.16 -32.61 -13.99
N ASN A 376 63.39 -32.88 -14.44
CA ASN A 376 63.77 -32.77 -15.85
C ASN A 376 63.23 -33.96 -16.68
N ALA A 377 63.50 -33.93 -17.98
CA ALA A 377 63.07 -34.95 -18.94
C ALA A 377 63.68 -36.33 -18.67
N GLU A 378 64.79 -36.39 -17.92
CA GLU A 378 65.48 -37.61 -17.50
C GLU A 378 64.99 -38.14 -16.14
N GLY A 379 64.12 -37.40 -15.45
CA GLY A 379 63.54 -37.78 -14.16
C GLY A 379 64.47 -37.56 -12.98
N GLU A 380 65.38 -36.60 -13.08
CA GLU A 380 66.27 -36.12 -12.01
C GLU A 380 65.69 -34.87 -11.35
N PHE A 381 65.96 -34.70 -10.05
CA PHE A 381 65.60 -33.48 -9.33
C PHE A 381 66.56 -32.35 -9.73
N VAL A 382 66.00 -31.24 -10.22
CA VAL A 382 66.76 -30.04 -10.61
C VAL A 382 66.26 -28.86 -9.81
N GLU A 383 67.18 -28.06 -9.28
CA GLU A 383 66.86 -26.84 -8.54
C GLU A 383 66.19 -25.82 -9.46
N PHE A 384 65.19 -25.12 -8.92
CA PHE A 384 64.48 -24.07 -9.60
C PHE A 384 64.76 -22.74 -8.90
N ASP A 385 65.45 -21.84 -9.59
CA ASP A 385 65.67 -20.47 -9.17
C ASP A 385 64.47 -19.59 -9.59
N GLU A 386 63.90 -18.83 -8.64
CA GLU A 386 62.73 -17.96 -8.85
C GLU A 386 62.98 -16.73 -9.74
#